data_AF-A0A0N1J4U1-F1
#
_entry.id   AF-A0A0N1J4U1-F1
#
_cell.length_a   1.000
_cell.length_b   1.000
_cell.length_c   1.000
_cell.angle_alpha   90.00
_cell.angle_beta   90.00
_cell.angle_gamma   90.00
#
_symmetry.space_group_name_H-M   'P 1'
#
loop_
_entity.id
_entity.type
_entity.pdbx_description
1 polymer ?
#
loop_
_entity_poly.entity_id
_entity_poly.type
_entity_poly.pdbx_seq_one_letter_code
_entity_poly.pdbx_strand_id
1 'polypeptide(L)'
;MLQLLVKVLSLSGLRKDWPLFSEDEVRVHNSRRSLWIVSGNSVYDVTAVLTTHPGGEAAILRRGGGAKDCNADYAFHSFYARREWDARKVGEVTPEAAAKLFPSRQGELSTEGRAQEFHQGSASTVAAISHTRVAFHEESHTRTVDTYASTTVTPDQAYRRAEYELCLQQVH
;
A
#
# COMPACT_ATOMS: atom_id res chain seq x y z
N MET A 1 12.84 -16.08 26.44
CA MET A 1 14.20 -15.85 25.88
C MET A 1 14.28 -14.65 24.93
N LEU A 2 13.39 -14.48 23.95
CA LEU A 2 13.49 -13.36 22.98
C LEU A 2 13.46 -11.95 23.61
N GLN A 3 12.63 -11.71 24.63
CA GLN A 3 12.57 -10.40 25.29
C GLN A 3 13.89 -10.03 26.01
N LEU A 4 14.66 -11.03 26.46
CA LEU A 4 15.95 -10.79 27.10
C LEU A 4 17.01 -10.40 26.07
N LEU A 5 16.95 -10.98 24.88
CA LEU A 5 17.83 -10.63 23.75
C LEU A 5 17.60 -9.20 23.26
N VAL A 6 16.34 -8.76 23.17
CA VAL A 6 16.00 -7.36 22.82
C VAL A 6 16.60 -6.38 23.83
N LYS A 7 16.46 -6.68 25.14
CA LYS A 7 17.04 -5.87 26.22
C LYS A 7 18.57 -5.82 26.16
N VAL A 8 19.25 -6.96 25.96
CA VAL A 8 20.72 -6.99 25.86
C VAL A 8 21.22 -6.18 24.66
N LEU A 9 20.52 -6.25 23.52
CA LEU A 9 20.92 -5.52 22.32
C LEU A 9 20.61 -4.02 22.38
N SER A 10 19.58 -3.62 23.13
CA SER A 10 19.35 -2.21 23.51
C SER A 10 20.47 -1.70 24.44
N LEU A 11 20.84 -2.47 25.47
CA LEU A 11 21.94 -2.12 26.40
C LEU A 11 23.32 -2.05 25.73
N SER A 12 23.52 -2.79 24.64
CA SER A 12 24.76 -2.79 23.85
C SER A 12 24.83 -1.62 22.87
N GLY A 13 23.81 -0.74 22.81
CA GLY A 13 23.74 0.38 21.88
C GLY A 13 23.59 -0.03 20.41
N LEU A 14 23.39 -1.32 20.12
CA LEU A 14 23.16 -1.84 18.78
C LEU A 14 21.74 -1.55 18.25
N ARG A 15 20.84 -1.08 19.12
CA ARG A 15 19.48 -0.71 18.76
C ARG A 15 19.19 0.68 19.31
N LYS A 16 18.85 1.61 18.41
CA LYS A 16 18.34 2.93 18.78
C LYS A 16 16.90 2.75 19.26
N ASP A 17 16.64 3.12 20.51
CA ASP A 17 15.27 3.16 21.05
C ASP A 17 14.55 4.36 20.42
N TRP A 18 13.51 4.07 19.67
CA TRP A 18 12.73 5.07 18.94
C TRP A 18 11.54 5.56 19.77
N PRO A 19 11.21 6.86 19.74
CA PRO A 19 9.97 7.36 20.32
C PRO A 19 8.75 6.62 19.75
N LEU A 20 7.77 6.36 20.62
CA LEU A 20 6.49 5.77 20.21
C LEU A 20 5.44 6.86 20.06
N PHE A 21 4.71 6.81 18.95
CA PHE A 21 3.66 7.76 18.62
C PHE A 21 2.28 7.09 18.62
N SER A 22 1.30 7.82 19.10
CA SER A 22 -0.11 7.52 18.96
C SER A 22 -0.60 7.85 17.55
N GLU A 23 -1.79 7.36 17.22
CA GLU A 23 -2.46 7.69 15.97
C GLU A 23 -2.72 9.20 15.84
N ASP A 24 -3.23 9.82 16.89
CA ASP A 24 -3.62 11.24 16.88
C ASP A 24 -2.40 12.14 16.66
N GLU A 25 -1.27 11.80 17.28
CA GLU A 25 0.00 12.49 17.05
C GLU A 25 0.42 12.36 15.59
N VAL A 26 0.36 11.18 14.98
CA VAL A 26 0.73 11.02 13.57
C VAL A 26 -0.21 11.82 12.65
N ARG A 27 -1.53 11.78 12.89
CA ARG A 27 -2.55 12.38 12.02
C ARG A 27 -2.42 13.89 11.86
N VAL A 28 -1.89 14.61 12.85
CA VAL A 28 -1.71 16.08 12.74
C VAL A 28 -0.60 16.48 11.76
N HIS A 29 0.30 15.56 11.39
CA HIS A 29 1.39 15.80 10.45
C HIS A 29 0.97 15.46 9.00
N ASN A 30 -0.01 16.19 8.47
CA ASN A 30 -0.61 15.93 7.15
C ASN A 30 -0.52 17.12 6.17
N SER A 31 0.35 18.10 6.45
CA SER A 31 0.43 19.36 5.70
C SER A 31 1.81 19.60 5.11
N ARG A 32 1.94 20.51 4.13
CA ARG A 32 3.24 20.86 3.52
C ARG A 32 4.29 21.34 4.52
N ARG A 33 3.87 21.90 5.66
CA ARG A 33 4.77 22.45 6.68
C ARG A 33 5.15 21.42 7.74
N SER A 34 4.46 20.27 7.76
CA SER A 34 4.56 19.24 8.77
C SER A 34 3.93 17.96 8.20
N LEU A 35 4.77 17.10 7.63
CA LEU A 35 4.33 15.93 6.86
C LEU A 35 5.03 14.67 7.34
N TRP A 36 4.29 13.80 8.02
CA TRP A 36 4.75 12.48 8.41
C TRP A 36 4.04 11.39 7.63
N ILE A 37 4.78 10.31 7.37
CA ILE A 37 4.26 9.10 6.74
C ILE A 37 4.61 7.88 7.60
N VAL A 38 3.83 6.81 7.45
CA VAL A 38 4.03 5.56 8.18
C VAL A 38 4.29 4.44 7.17
N SER A 39 5.37 3.69 7.39
CA SER A 39 5.69 2.46 6.65
C SER A 39 5.93 1.33 7.64
N GLY A 40 5.05 0.33 7.62
CA GLY A 40 5.02 -0.70 8.66
C GLY A 40 4.79 -0.08 10.04
N ASN A 41 5.76 -0.20 10.94
CA ASN A 41 5.70 0.41 12.27
C ASN A 41 6.49 1.72 12.38
N SER A 42 7.25 2.10 11.35
CA SER A 42 8.15 3.25 11.42
C SER A 42 7.47 4.53 10.95
N VAL A 43 7.76 5.62 11.65
CA VAL A 43 7.29 6.98 11.36
C VAL A 43 8.44 7.80 10.79
N TYR A 44 8.19 8.48 9.67
CA TYR A 44 9.19 9.25 8.94
C TYR A 44 8.72 10.69 8.78
N ASP A 45 9.59 11.65 9.09
CA ASP A 45 9.36 13.05 8.76
C ASP A 45 9.91 13.34 7.36
N VAL A 46 8.99 13.55 6.41
CA VAL A 46 9.31 13.76 5.00
C VAL A 46 9.11 15.20 4.57
N THR A 47 8.90 16.12 5.52
CA THR A 47 8.65 17.54 5.25
C THR A 47 9.74 18.16 4.36
N ALA A 48 11.00 17.86 4.64
CA ALA A 48 12.15 18.40 3.90
C ALA A 48 12.33 17.82 2.47
N VAL A 49 11.71 16.68 2.15
CA VAL A 49 11.85 16.02 0.84
C VAL A 49 10.74 16.40 -0.11
N LEU A 50 9.67 17.01 0.41
CA LEU A 50 8.46 17.22 -0.34
C LEU A 50 8.74 17.85 -1.72
N THR A 51 9.52 18.94 -1.75
CA THR A 51 9.84 19.70 -2.97
C THR A 51 10.92 19.07 -3.85
N THR A 52 11.67 18.09 -3.35
CA THR A 52 12.80 17.46 -4.05
C THR A 52 12.52 16.01 -4.45
N HIS A 53 11.34 15.49 -4.13
CA HIS A 53 10.96 14.11 -4.41
C HIS A 53 10.80 13.87 -5.92
N PRO A 54 11.55 12.91 -6.53
CA PRO A 54 11.46 12.63 -7.96
C PRO A 54 10.05 12.22 -8.44
N GLY A 55 9.25 11.55 -7.59
CA GLY A 55 7.85 11.22 -7.89
C GLY A 55 6.87 12.37 -7.70
N GLY A 56 7.36 13.59 -7.44
CA GLY A 56 6.57 14.79 -7.20
C GLY A 56 5.97 14.91 -5.80
N GLU A 57 5.57 16.14 -5.43
CA GLU A 57 5.00 16.48 -4.11
C GLU A 57 3.71 15.70 -3.81
N ALA A 58 2.81 15.63 -4.81
CA ALA A 58 1.50 15.02 -4.66
C ALA A 58 1.58 13.55 -4.26
N ALA A 59 2.65 12.87 -4.66
CA ALA A 59 2.87 11.48 -4.33
C ALA A 59 3.13 11.23 -2.84
N ILE A 60 3.76 12.18 -2.15
CA ILE A 60 4.00 12.11 -0.71
C ILE A 60 2.81 12.67 0.05
N LEU A 61 2.24 13.80 -0.38
CA LEU A 61 1.14 14.47 0.35
C LEU A 61 -0.07 13.56 0.58
N ARG A 62 -0.43 12.72 -0.39
CA ARG A 62 -1.52 11.72 -0.28
C ARG A 62 -1.28 10.64 0.80
N ARG A 63 -0.07 10.57 1.37
CA ARG A 63 0.34 9.63 2.42
C ARG A 63 0.44 10.30 3.80
N GLY A 64 0.34 11.63 3.85
CA GLY A 64 0.48 12.42 5.06
C GLY A 64 -0.43 11.96 6.19
N GLY A 65 0.02 12.13 7.42
CA GLY A 65 -0.72 11.77 8.62
C GLY A 65 -0.99 10.27 8.75
N GLY A 66 -0.19 9.42 8.08
CA GLY A 66 -0.40 7.96 8.09
C GLY A 66 -1.64 7.51 7.32
N ALA A 67 -2.11 8.30 6.33
CA ALA A 67 -3.32 8.00 5.56
C ALA A 67 -3.31 6.65 4.83
N LYS A 68 -2.13 6.13 4.50
CA LYS A 68 -1.93 4.78 3.93
C LYS A 68 -0.58 4.23 4.37
N ASP A 69 -0.52 2.92 4.57
CA ASP A 69 0.73 2.22 4.84
C ASP A 69 1.64 2.31 3.62
N CYS A 70 2.81 2.91 3.81
CA CYS A 70 3.79 3.16 2.78
C CYS A 70 4.79 2.00 2.61
N ASN A 71 4.53 0.80 3.15
CA ASN A 71 5.44 -0.34 3.00
C ASN A 71 5.70 -0.69 1.52
N ALA A 72 4.66 -0.64 0.68
CA ALA A 72 4.81 -0.84 -0.76
C ALA A 72 5.57 0.32 -1.44
N ASP A 73 5.28 1.57 -1.02
CA ASP A 73 6.02 2.73 -1.51
C ASP A 73 7.51 2.60 -1.13
N TYR A 74 7.85 2.21 0.10
CA TYR A 74 9.22 1.96 0.57
C TYR A 74 9.94 0.86 -0.24
N ALA A 75 9.26 -0.26 -0.51
CA ALA A 75 9.82 -1.37 -1.27
C ALA A 75 10.15 -0.99 -2.73
N PHE A 76 9.37 -0.08 -3.33
CA PHE A 76 9.56 0.42 -4.68
C PHE A 76 10.84 1.26 -4.84
N HIS A 77 11.36 1.86 -3.77
CA HIS A 77 12.53 2.74 -3.84
C HIS A 77 13.85 1.98 -4.07
N SER A 78 14.84 2.65 -4.66
CA SER A 78 16.20 2.12 -4.76
C SER A 78 16.87 1.98 -3.39
N PHE A 79 18.00 1.26 -3.31
CA PHE A 79 18.78 1.16 -2.08
C PHE A 79 19.19 2.54 -1.53
N TYR A 80 19.65 3.45 -2.39
CA TYR A 80 20.03 4.80 -1.98
C TYR A 80 18.85 5.61 -1.47
N ALA A 81 17.70 5.53 -2.15
CA ALA A 81 16.49 6.20 -1.67
C ALA A 81 16.02 5.62 -0.33
N ARG A 82 16.14 4.30 -0.08
CA ARG A 82 15.84 3.74 1.25
C ARG A 82 16.77 4.25 2.35
N ARG A 83 18.04 4.55 2.06
CA ARG A 83 18.93 5.22 3.03
C ARG A 83 18.46 6.63 3.38
N GLU A 84 17.87 7.34 2.41
CA GLU A 84 17.22 8.63 2.67
C GLU A 84 15.99 8.46 3.58
N TRP A 85 15.22 7.38 3.43
CA TRP A 85 14.15 7.06 4.41
C TRP A 85 14.72 6.85 5.81
N ASP A 86 15.79 6.06 5.96
CA ASP A 86 16.41 5.79 7.27
C ASP A 86 16.84 7.06 7.99
N ALA A 87 17.40 8.04 7.24
CA ALA A 87 17.80 9.33 7.78
C ALA A 87 16.63 10.18 8.30
N ARG A 88 15.40 9.87 7.89
CA ARG A 88 14.16 10.60 8.22
C ARG A 88 13.29 9.90 9.23
N LYS A 89 13.70 8.71 9.69
CA LYS A 89 12.97 8.02 10.75
C LYS A 89 13.01 8.85 12.02
N VAL A 90 11.83 9.20 12.53
CA VAL A 90 11.65 9.97 13.76
C VAL A 90 11.13 9.12 14.91
N GLY A 91 10.49 7.99 14.61
CA GLY A 91 10.09 7.03 15.62
C GLY A 91 9.31 5.85 15.07
N GLU A 92 8.47 5.28 15.92
CA GLU A 92 7.59 4.16 15.59
C GLU A 92 6.18 4.41 16.11
N VAL A 93 5.17 3.80 15.51
CA VAL A 93 3.79 3.85 16.02
C VAL A 93 3.60 2.78 17.10
N THR A 94 2.79 3.11 18.11
CA THR A 94 2.31 2.11 19.07
C THR A 94 1.56 0.99 18.35
N PRO A 95 1.55 -0.26 18.88
CA PRO A 95 0.77 -1.35 18.31
C PRO A 95 -0.71 -1.01 18.13
N GLU A 96 -1.28 -0.28 19.09
CA GLU A 96 -2.67 0.19 19.06
C GLU A 96 -2.87 1.21 17.95
N ALA A 97 -1.96 2.16 17.78
CA ALA A 97 -2.01 3.11 16.66
C ALA A 97 -1.86 2.40 15.31
N ALA A 98 -0.96 1.42 15.19
CA ALA A 98 -0.79 0.64 13.97
C ALA A 98 -2.07 -0.12 13.60
N ALA A 99 -2.75 -0.71 14.60
CA ALA A 99 -4.03 -1.39 14.42
C ALA A 99 -5.15 -0.45 13.96
N LYS A 100 -5.19 0.78 14.48
CA LYS A 100 -6.19 1.78 14.08
C LYS A 100 -5.91 2.36 12.69
N LEU A 101 -4.66 2.69 12.40
CA LEU A 101 -4.24 3.22 11.11
C LEU A 101 -4.42 2.17 10.00
N PHE A 102 -4.12 0.90 10.28
CA PHE A 102 -4.11 -0.19 9.30
C PHE A 102 -4.79 -1.47 9.81
N PRO A 103 -6.14 -1.50 9.85
CA PRO A 103 -6.91 -2.61 10.44
C PRO A 103 -6.65 -3.99 9.81
N SER A 104 -6.29 -4.02 8.52
CA SER A 104 -6.06 -5.27 7.78
C SER A 104 -4.85 -6.07 8.27
N ARG A 105 -3.98 -5.53 9.14
CA ARG A 105 -2.85 -6.29 9.73
C ARG A 105 -3.28 -7.29 10.80
N GLN A 106 -4.51 -7.26 11.28
CA GLN A 106 -4.95 -8.06 12.43
C GLN A 106 -5.18 -9.56 12.13
N GLY A 107 -4.78 -10.06 10.96
CA GLY A 107 -5.01 -11.45 10.53
C GLY A 107 -3.96 -12.50 10.90
N GLU A 108 -2.79 -12.14 11.45
CA GLU A 108 -1.66 -13.10 11.61
C GLU A 108 -1.15 -13.30 13.05
N LEU A 109 -1.93 -12.95 14.08
CA LEU A 109 -1.60 -13.32 15.46
C LEU A 109 -2.80 -13.95 16.20
N SER A 110 -3.26 -15.09 15.69
CA SER A 110 -4.01 -16.07 16.49
C SER A 110 -3.45 -17.46 16.22
N THR A 111 -2.73 -17.97 17.21
CA THR A 111 -2.34 -19.37 17.34
C THR A 111 -3.58 -20.29 17.37
N GLU A 112 -3.41 -21.49 16.81
CA GLU A 112 -4.25 -22.71 16.96
C GLU A 112 -5.44 -22.90 15.99
N GLY A 113 -5.17 -23.70 14.96
CA GLY A 113 -5.88 -24.97 14.73
C GLY A 113 -7.35 -24.93 14.34
N ARG A 114 -7.63 -24.94 13.03
CA ARG A 114 -8.76 -25.70 12.50
C ARG A 114 -8.49 -26.17 11.07
N ALA A 115 -8.17 -27.46 10.94
CA ALA A 115 -8.25 -28.16 9.68
C ALA A 115 -9.70 -28.14 9.18
N GLN A 116 -9.90 -27.86 7.90
CA GLN A 116 -11.14 -28.19 7.20
C GLN A 116 -10.80 -29.01 5.96
N GLU A 117 -11.33 -30.24 5.99
CA GLU A 117 -11.26 -31.27 4.97
C GLU A 117 -11.78 -30.76 3.62
N PHE A 118 -10.99 -30.99 2.57
CA PHE A 118 -11.43 -30.92 1.18
C PHE A 118 -12.18 -32.21 0.85
N HIS A 119 -13.50 -32.12 0.62
CA HIS A 119 -14.26 -33.17 -0.05
C HIS A 119 -14.35 -32.90 -1.55
N GLN A 120 -13.95 -33.93 -2.30
CA GLN A 120 -13.84 -34.00 -3.76
C GLN A 120 -15.17 -34.45 -4.39
N GLY A 121 -15.47 -33.98 -5.60
CA GLY A 121 -16.55 -34.52 -6.47
C GLY A 121 -17.04 -33.46 -7.45
N SER A 122 -16.47 -33.34 -8.65
CA SER A 122 -16.62 -34.17 -9.86
C SER A 122 -17.88 -33.86 -10.67
N ALA A 123 -17.68 -33.89 -11.99
CA ALA A 123 -18.38 -33.18 -13.06
C ALA A 123 -19.66 -33.86 -13.59
N SER A 124 -20.23 -33.22 -14.63
CA SER A 124 -21.17 -33.69 -15.67
C SER A 124 -22.47 -32.87 -15.64
N THR A 125 -23.04 -32.35 -16.73
CA THR A 125 -23.29 -32.99 -18.03
C THR A 125 -23.54 -31.92 -19.12
N VAL A 126 -23.15 -32.30 -20.33
CA VAL A 126 -23.29 -31.64 -21.64
C VAL A 126 -24.73 -31.52 -22.18
N ALA A 127 -24.85 -30.67 -23.22
CA ALA A 127 -25.79 -30.69 -24.35
C ALA A 127 -27.04 -29.78 -24.27
N ALA A 128 -27.13 -28.81 -25.19
CA ALA A 128 -27.94 -28.95 -26.40
C ALA A 128 -27.77 -27.74 -27.34
N ILE A 129 -27.64 -28.07 -28.62
CA ILE A 129 -27.57 -27.21 -29.81
C ILE A 129 -28.99 -26.78 -30.20
N SER A 130 -29.20 -25.55 -30.70
CA SER A 130 -30.11 -25.30 -31.83
C SER A 130 -29.94 -23.90 -32.42
N HIS A 131 -29.91 -23.89 -33.75
CA HIS A 131 -29.62 -22.79 -34.67
C HIS A 131 -30.67 -21.68 -34.67
N THR A 132 -30.27 -20.45 -35.01
CA THR A 132 -30.81 -19.70 -36.16
C THR A 132 -29.85 -18.55 -36.50
N ARG A 133 -29.55 -18.40 -37.79
CA ARG A 133 -28.63 -17.41 -38.37
C ARG A 133 -29.49 -16.35 -39.06
N VAL A 134 -29.33 -15.07 -38.70
CA VAL A 134 -29.90 -13.94 -39.44
C VAL A 134 -28.78 -12.93 -39.74
N ALA A 135 -28.77 -12.47 -40.99
CA ALA A 135 -27.71 -11.69 -41.60
C ALA A 135 -27.75 -10.19 -41.24
N PHE A 136 -26.55 -9.61 -41.25
CA PHE A 136 -26.13 -8.21 -41.46
C PHE A 136 -27.21 -7.12 -41.60
N HIS A 137 -27.07 -6.07 -40.79
CA HIS A 137 -27.08 -4.70 -41.30
C HIS A 137 -26.12 -3.84 -40.47
N GLU A 138 -25.15 -3.24 -41.15
CA GLU A 138 -24.27 -2.20 -40.63
C GLU A 138 -25.01 -0.88 -40.80
N GLU A 139 -25.33 -0.19 -39.71
CA GLU A 139 -25.78 1.21 -39.80
C GLU A 139 -25.36 1.98 -38.55
N SER A 140 -24.33 2.81 -38.77
CA SER A 140 -24.01 3.99 -38.00
C SER A 140 -25.23 4.90 -37.82
N HIS A 141 -25.53 5.32 -36.58
CA HIS A 141 -25.68 6.72 -36.11
C HIS A 141 -26.46 6.79 -34.78
N THR A 142 -25.73 7.13 -33.72
CA THR A 142 -26.10 7.99 -32.57
C THR A 142 -27.55 8.05 -32.05
N ARG A 143 -27.81 7.51 -30.84
CA ARG A 143 -28.50 8.21 -29.73
C ARG A 143 -28.57 7.36 -28.42
N THR A 144 -27.94 7.90 -27.37
CA THR A 144 -28.32 7.98 -25.94
C THR A 144 -29.31 6.95 -25.37
N VAL A 145 -28.93 6.14 -24.35
CA VAL A 145 -29.00 6.43 -22.89
C VAL A 145 -28.41 5.25 -22.08
N ASP A 146 -27.64 5.60 -21.05
CA ASP A 146 -27.34 4.92 -19.78
C ASP A 146 -27.37 3.39 -19.68
N THR A 147 -26.20 2.81 -19.39
CA THR A 147 -26.05 1.79 -18.34
C THR A 147 -24.66 1.91 -17.74
N TYR A 148 -24.60 2.26 -16.46
CA TYR A 148 -23.41 2.16 -15.61
C TYR A 148 -22.93 0.70 -15.59
N ALA A 149 -22.03 0.34 -16.51
CA ALA A 149 -21.31 -0.92 -16.47
C ALA A 149 -19.91 -0.65 -15.90
N SER A 150 -19.83 -0.87 -14.59
CA SER A 150 -18.62 -0.95 -13.79
C SER A 150 -17.60 -1.92 -14.40
N THR A 151 -16.61 -1.39 -15.12
CA THR A 151 -15.30 -2.04 -15.23
C THR A 151 -14.36 -1.29 -14.30
N THR A 152 -14.32 -1.75 -13.04
CA THR A 152 -13.28 -1.38 -12.08
C THR A 152 -11.93 -1.88 -12.59
N VAL A 153 -11.30 -1.11 -13.48
CA VAL A 153 -9.85 -1.05 -13.51
C VAL A 153 -9.47 -0.24 -12.29
N THR A 154 -8.94 -0.92 -11.27
CA THR A 154 -8.43 -0.23 -10.09
C THR A 154 -7.41 0.83 -10.52
N PRO A 155 -7.49 2.08 -10.02
CA PRO A 155 -6.50 3.12 -10.32
C PRO A 155 -5.05 2.70 -10.00
N ASP A 156 -4.89 1.66 -9.17
CA ASP A 156 -3.63 1.04 -8.75
C ASP A 156 -2.85 0.36 -9.90
N GLN A 157 -3.52 -0.20 -10.91
CA GLN A 157 -2.84 -0.89 -12.01
C GLN A 157 -2.35 0.06 -13.11
N ALA A 158 -3.07 1.16 -13.37
CA ALA A 158 -2.65 2.17 -14.34
C ALA A 158 -1.46 3.00 -13.83
N TYR A 159 -1.37 3.22 -12.52
CA TYR A 159 -0.25 3.92 -11.86
C TYR A 159 1.11 3.22 -12.04
N ARG A 160 1.11 1.88 -12.11
CA ARG A 160 2.34 1.06 -12.18
C ARG A 160 3.17 1.21 -13.45
N ARG A 161 2.60 1.68 -14.56
CA ARG A 161 3.29 1.66 -15.86
C ARG A 161 3.79 3.03 -16.32
N ALA A 162 3.00 4.08 -16.13
CA ALA A 162 3.34 5.41 -16.63
C ALA A 162 4.47 6.10 -15.82
N GLU A 163 4.50 5.92 -14.48
CA GLU A 163 5.55 6.53 -13.65
C GLU A 163 6.86 5.71 -13.65
N TYR A 164 6.80 4.39 -13.96
CA TYR A 164 7.99 3.54 -14.15
C TYR A 164 8.87 4.07 -15.30
N GLU A 165 8.25 4.45 -16.42
CA GLU A 165 8.98 4.95 -17.58
C GLU A 165 9.56 6.35 -17.34
N LEU A 166 8.84 7.22 -16.61
CA LEU A 166 9.33 8.55 -16.23
C LEU A 166 10.48 8.52 -15.22
N CYS A 167 10.42 7.61 -14.24
CA CYS A 167 11.49 7.47 -13.24
C CYS A 167 12.79 6.90 -13.83
N LEU A 168 12.69 6.02 -14.85
CA LEU A 168 13.88 5.48 -15.54
C LEU A 168 14.54 6.50 -16.47
N GLN A 169 13.75 7.44 -17.02
CA GLN A 169 14.26 8.44 -17.96
C GLN A 169 15.08 9.57 -17.29
N GLN A 170 15.06 9.69 -15.96
CA GLN A 170 15.73 10.78 -15.23
C GLN A 170 17.04 10.37 -14.53
N VAL A 171 17.59 9.18 -14.82
CA VAL A 171 18.82 8.65 -14.19
C VAL A 171 20.05 8.69 -15.14
N HIS A 172 20.11 9.66 -16.05
CA HIS A 172 21.29 9.91 -16.90
C HIS A 172 21.90 11.29 -16.64
#